data_AF-A0A3N9NN10-F1
#
_entry.id   AF-A0A3N9NN10-F1
#
_cell.length_a   1.000
_cell.length_b   1.000
_cell.length_c   1.000
_cell.angle_alpha   90.00
_cell.angle_beta   90.00
_cell.angle_gamma   90.00
#
_symmetry.space_group_name_H-M   'P 1'
#
loop_
_entity.id
_entity.type
_entity.pdbx_description
1 polymer ?
#
loop_
_entity_poly.entity_id
_entity_poly.type
_entity_poly.pdbx_seq_one_letter_code
_entity_poly.pdbx_strand_id
1 'polypeptide(L)'
;MNILFSKHAAYLCFALAVLILFGCALPKLPNEVSWDTEFSVPISQKTYSLSELADGETLPDGETSGIIMSAGDSALYFNHVQAIDPVYPAKEIEMDPIEYDLETTLEGLRVTADIQQSKTIPLAQLNPNLANRHGTVADVPAFDFQLTVDFPAEADFEMACTTAGMAEVLVSNELGFEFENVQIEWLTHRNNTLDLYSQSLDANSEIESSTNLADRCLSAEMYLSISGNVTGGETLLIDSTAGIEVEIIVDTLLVYDYEGPIERQSTRSDSTWALEQRHEILEGVIDEGILVLNATNQMSVADSVRITIPDVLTPDGEPIVVEYYLEPSESITQDFELADHTVLLENTIPQPIHASLEAIIPAEESSRTFSGSNQHVTTNFRTEHVKFKYFNGVLHEQETAIDPDSAEVEDYDNDWESIHPTELDLYLNLEGDVPADGVIDFTLTSTLNGAPLGSVNRGSTVSFNGDTTILYTGLSGLIPQLPQLISYTGTVTLDGAVSVYNTNSVRGTIELKAPLKFTVEPSTIHGDIEEVDFDAIENIQELRLDVKVWNALPVSGWLTLIAARDSMNLIEDSGLPVDTLFSAELPQAVIQQERVTAPGYDELTILLPDVMYDML
;
A
#
# COMPACT_ATOMS: atom_id res chain seq x y z
N MET A 1 141.25 -64.72 57.28
CA MET A 1 141.20 -63.24 57.47
C MET A 1 139.75 -62.85 57.31
N ASN A 2 138.99 -62.90 58.39
CA ASN A 2 138.64 -61.73 59.22
C ASN A 2 137.94 -60.65 58.38
N ILE A 3 136.60 -60.65 58.38
CA ILE A 3 135.72 -59.88 59.28
C ILE A 3 135.65 -58.41 58.86
N LEU A 4 134.56 -58.03 58.20
CA LEU A 4 133.58 -57.00 58.63
C LEU A 4 132.66 -56.69 57.42
N PHE A 5 131.52 -57.37 57.33
CA PHE A 5 130.22 -56.96 57.92
C PHE A 5 129.44 -55.95 57.07
N SER A 6 128.75 -56.49 56.06
CA SER A 6 127.28 -56.62 56.00
C SER A 6 126.38 -55.50 56.58
N LYS A 7 126.75 -54.23 56.46
CA LYS A 7 125.83 -53.14 56.86
C LYS A 7 125.58 -52.06 55.81
N HIS A 8 126.20 -52.08 54.63
CA HIS A 8 126.05 -50.95 53.68
C HIS A 8 125.35 -51.32 52.36
N ALA A 9 125.11 -52.60 52.08
CA ALA A 9 124.20 -53.02 50.99
C ALA A 9 122.72 -52.96 51.41
N ALA A 10 122.41 -53.14 52.70
CA ALA A 10 121.03 -53.09 53.20
C ALA A 10 120.46 -51.65 53.21
N TYR A 11 121.29 -50.63 53.45
CA TYR A 11 120.83 -49.24 53.46
C TYR A 11 120.53 -48.69 52.05
N LEU A 12 121.23 -49.17 51.02
CA LEU A 12 120.95 -48.75 49.65
C LEU A 12 119.63 -49.37 49.13
N CYS A 13 119.35 -50.64 49.45
CA CYS A 13 118.06 -51.26 49.12
C CYS A 13 116.90 -50.70 49.94
N PHE A 14 117.12 -50.31 51.20
CA PHE A 14 116.07 -49.69 52.02
C PHE A 14 115.77 -48.25 51.58
N ALA A 15 116.78 -47.47 51.19
CA ALA A 15 116.57 -46.12 50.66
C ALA A 15 115.85 -46.13 49.30
N LEU A 16 116.10 -47.13 48.44
CA LEU A 16 115.37 -47.30 47.18
C LEU A 16 113.93 -47.78 47.40
N ALA A 17 113.69 -48.65 48.39
CA ALA A 17 112.34 -49.10 48.76
C ALA A 17 111.49 -47.98 49.38
N VAL A 18 112.09 -47.07 50.14
CA VAL A 18 111.38 -45.91 50.73
C VAL A 18 111.04 -44.85 49.67
N LEU A 19 111.82 -44.73 48.60
CA LEU A 19 111.51 -43.84 47.47
C LEU A 19 110.42 -44.38 46.52
N ILE A 20 110.16 -45.69 46.51
CA ILE A 20 109.02 -46.29 45.78
C ILE A 20 107.73 -46.23 46.64
N LEU A 21 107.85 -46.18 47.97
CA LEU A 21 106.70 -46.11 48.88
C LEU A 21 106.15 -44.69 49.12
N PHE A 22 106.79 -43.65 48.58
CA PHE A 22 106.33 -42.25 48.63
C PHE A 22 106.17 -41.61 47.22
N GLY A 23 105.91 -42.44 46.21
CA GLY A 23 105.45 -41.98 44.89
C GLY A 23 103.96 -41.65 44.91
N CYS A 24 103.65 -40.39 44.61
CA CYS A 24 102.33 -39.73 44.65
C CYS A 24 101.14 -40.62 44.22
N ALA A 25 100.26 -40.90 45.19
CA ALA A 25 98.88 -41.25 44.90
C ALA A 25 98.18 -40.04 44.29
N LEU A 26 97.85 -40.12 42.99
CA LEU A 26 96.75 -39.35 42.43
C LEU A 26 95.50 -39.69 43.26
N PRO A 27 94.84 -38.71 43.90
CA PRO A 27 93.64 -38.97 44.66
C PRO A 27 92.59 -39.59 43.74
N LYS A 28 91.96 -40.67 44.21
CA LYS A 28 90.70 -41.20 43.67
C LYS A 28 89.82 -40.02 43.28
N LEU A 29 89.27 -40.05 42.06
CA LEU A 29 88.09 -39.24 41.77
C LEU A 29 87.11 -39.46 42.94
N PRO A 30 86.47 -38.39 43.45
CA PRO A 30 85.42 -38.56 44.44
C PRO A 30 84.45 -39.60 43.87
N ASN A 31 83.92 -40.48 44.74
CA ASN A 31 82.67 -41.16 44.42
C ASN A 31 81.76 -40.12 43.76
N GLU A 32 81.23 -40.44 42.58
CA GLU A 32 80.14 -39.66 42.01
C GLU A 32 79.17 -39.40 43.16
N VAL A 33 79.03 -38.13 43.50
CA VAL A 33 78.01 -37.71 44.43
C VAL A 33 76.74 -38.02 43.66
N SER A 34 76.08 -39.13 44.00
CA SER A 34 74.68 -39.34 43.66
C SER A 34 73.89 -38.62 44.74
N TRP A 35 73.07 -37.69 44.30
CA TRP A 35 72.23 -36.86 45.13
C TRP A 35 70.85 -37.14 44.57
N ASP A 36 70.01 -37.77 45.38
CA ASP A 36 68.61 -37.93 45.05
C ASP A 36 68.03 -36.51 45.02
N THR A 37 67.78 -36.00 43.83
CA THR A 37 67.13 -34.72 43.62
C THR A 37 65.69 -35.02 43.25
N GLU A 38 64.77 -34.61 44.12
CA GLU A 38 63.36 -34.54 43.79
C GLU A 38 63.17 -33.28 42.93
N PHE A 39 62.86 -33.48 41.65
CA PHE A 39 62.55 -32.39 40.73
C PHE A 39 61.05 -32.44 40.43
N SER A 40 60.34 -31.36 40.75
CA SER A 40 58.92 -31.21 40.43
C SER A 40 58.80 -30.33 39.20
N VAL A 41 58.41 -30.93 38.07
CA VAL A 41 58.11 -30.21 36.83
C VAL A 41 56.60 -30.11 36.71
N PRO A 42 56.01 -28.90 36.66
CA PRO A 42 54.62 -28.77 36.28
C PRO A 42 54.48 -29.15 34.80
N ILE A 43 53.82 -30.28 34.53
CA ILE A 43 53.70 -30.82 33.16
C ILE A 43 52.64 -30.05 32.36
N SER A 44 51.54 -29.64 32.98
CA SER A 44 50.54 -28.78 32.34
C SER A 44 49.54 -28.21 33.36
N GLN A 45 48.98 -27.03 33.08
CA GLN A 45 47.77 -26.52 33.72
C GLN A 45 46.84 -26.05 32.62
N LYS A 46 45.75 -26.80 32.38
CA LYS A 46 44.71 -26.43 31.42
C LYS A 46 43.40 -26.14 32.14
N THR A 47 42.70 -25.13 31.66
CA THR A 47 41.37 -24.76 32.14
C THR A 47 40.53 -24.57 30.90
N TYR A 48 39.61 -25.49 30.66
CA TYR A 48 38.59 -25.35 29.62
C TYR A 48 37.40 -24.61 30.22
N SER A 49 36.99 -23.51 29.60
CA SER A 49 35.93 -22.65 30.11
C SER A 49 34.67 -22.77 29.26
N LEU A 50 33.49 -22.74 29.89
CA LEU A 50 32.21 -22.67 29.18
C LEU A 50 32.11 -21.43 28.27
N SER A 51 32.87 -20.37 28.57
CA SER A 51 32.99 -19.20 27.71
C SER A 51 33.72 -19.46 26.40
N GLU A 52 34.55 -20.50 26.30
CA GLU A 52 35.15 -20.93 25.02
C GLU A 52 34.12 -21.63 24.11
N LEU A 53 33.00 -22.09 24.69
CA LEU A 53 31.87 -22.66 23.94
C LEU A 53 30.79 -21.62 23.60
N ALA A 54 30.88 -20.43 24.18
CA ALA A 54 29.98 -19.32 23.92
C ALA A 54 30.62 -18.41 22.87
N ASP A 55 30.48 -18.78 21.60
CA ASP A 55 30.82 -17.92 20.47
C ASP A 55 29.52 -17.27 20.00
N GLY A 56 29.33 -16.01 20.38
CA GLY A 56 28.13 -15.25 20.04
C GLY A 56 28.54 -14.04 19.23
N GLU A 57 28.08 -13.94 18.00
CA GLU A 57 28.28 -12.75 17.18
C GLU A 57 27.36 -11.63 17.67
N THR A 58 27.95 -10.48 18.01
CA THR A 58 27.18 -9.28 18.34
C THR A 58 26.78 -8.60 17.04
N LEU A 59 25.48 -8.56 16.78
CA LEU A 59 24.87 -7.87 15.64
C LEU A 59 25.00 -6.34 15.77
N PRO A 60 24.89 -5.58 14.67
CA PRO A 60 25.07 -4.12 14.66
C PRO A 60 24.13 -3.32 15.57
N ASP A 61 22.99 -3.89 15.95
CA ASP A 61 21.99 -3.35 16.87
C ASP A 61 22.31 -3.64 18.36
N GLY A 62 23.36 -4.42 18.63
CA GLY A 62 23.79 -4.81 19.96
C GLY A 62 23.14 -6.08 20.48
N GLU A 63 22.29 -6.75 19.70
CA GLU A 63 21.79 -8.09 20.03
C GLU A 63 22.85 -9.15 19.68
N THR A 64 22.83 -10.29 20.36
CA THR A 64 23.85 -11.34 20.17
C THR A 64 23.17 -12.60 19.66
N SER A 65 23.48 -13.01 18.44
CA SER A 65 23.04 -14.29 17.88
C SER A 65 24.14 -15.32 18.10
N GLY A 66 23.77 -16.58 18.34
CA GLY A 66 24.71 -17.67 18.61
C GLY A 66 24.47 -18.33 19.96
N ILE A 67 25.52 -18.97 20.49
CA ILE A 67 25.46 -19.59 21.82
C ILE A 67 25.95 -18.58 22.85
N ILE A 68 25.03 -18.10 23.66
CA ILE A 68 25.31 -17.05 24.64
C ILE A 68 25.26 -17.61 26.06
N MET A 69 26.10 -17.06 26.93
CA MET A 69 26.03 -17.33 28.36
C MET A 69 25.19 -16.25 29.05
N SER A 70 24.09 -16.66 29.69
CA SER A 70 23.26 -15.73 30.45
C SER A 70 24.01 -15.22 31.69
N ALA A 71 24.00 -13.90 31.88
CA ALA A 71 24.68 -13.24 33.00
C ALA A 71 24.09 -13.57 34.39
N GLY A 72 22.86 -14.10 34.45
CA GLY A 72 22.14 -14.34 35.70
C GLY A 72 22.35 -15.74 36.30
N ASP A 73 22.56 -16.75 35.46
CA ASP A 73 22.62 -18.16 35.87
C ASP A 73 23.76 -18.97 35.26
N SER A 74 24.58 -18.34 34.39
CA SER A 74 25.73 -18.97 33.73
C SER A 74 25.35 -20.20 32.91
N ALA A 75 24.10 -20.31 32.48
CA ALA A 75 23.65 -21.34 31.55
C ALA A 75 23.90 -20.89 30.10
N LEU A 76 24.17 -21.87 29.22
CA LEU A 76 24.28 -21.64 27.79
C LEU A 76 22.89 -21.63 27.17
N TYR A 77 22.65 -20.64 26.32
CA TYR A 77 21.42 -20.47 25.58
C TYR A 77 21.76 -20.41 24.09
N PHE A 78 20.95 -21.10 23.30
CA PHE A 78 20.81 -20.76 21.90
C PHE A 78 19.98 -19.48 21.81
N ASN A 79 20.56 -18.41 21.27
CA ASN A 79 19.86 -17.18 20.93
C ASN A 79 19.97 -16.95 19.43
N HIS A 80 18.85 -16.76 18.76
CA HIS A 80 18.86 -16.38 17.35
C HIS A 80 17.95 -15.18 17.15
N VAL A 81 18.50 -14.13 16.54
CA VAL A 81 17.81 -12.87 16.29
C VAL A 81 17.79 -12.63 14.80
N GLN A 82 16.61 -12.34 14.26
CA GLN A 82 16.42 -11.98 12.87
C GLN A 82 15.49 -10.77 12.77
N ALA A 83 15.88 -9.75 12.00
CA ALA A 83 15.03 -8.60 11.74
C ALA A 83 13.93 -8.96 10.74
N ILE A 84 12.76 -8.34 10.91
CA ILE A 84 11.66 -8.34 9.96
C ILE A 84 11.69 -7.00 9.23
N ASP A 85 11.83 -7.06 7.91
CA ASP A 85 11.80 -5.87 7.05
C ASP A 85 10.47 -5.09 7.22
N PRO A 86 10.51 -3.76 7.10
CA PRO A 86 9.31 -2.94 7.22
C PRO A 86 8.26 -3.31 6.16
N VAL A 87 7.09 -3.70 6.62
CA VAL A 87 5.89 -3.93 5.80
C VAL A 87 5.05 -2.67 5.82
N TYR A 88 4.48 -2.27 4.68
CA TYR A 88 3.65 -1.06 4.53
C TYR A 88 2.21 -1.41 4.18
N PRO A 89 1.36 -1.83 5.13
CA PRO A 89 0.01 -2.32 4.82
C PRO A 89 -0.86 -1.32 4.06
N ALA A 90 -0.65 -0.02 4.31
CA ALA A 90 -1.42 1.04 3.69
C ALA A 90 -1.04 1.32 2.22
N LYS A 91 0.15 0.87 1.78
CA LYS A 91 0.65 1.10 0.41
C LYS A 91 -0.13 0.33 -0.66
N GLU A 92 -0.81 -0.74 -0.24
CA GLU A 92 -1.61 -1.62 -1.09
C GLU A 92 -3.11 -1.28 -1.02
N ILE A 93 -3.51 -0.24 -0.30
CA ILE A 93 -4.91 0.18 -0.27
C ILE A 93 -5.22 0.91 -1.58
N GLU A 94 -6.08 0.27 -2.38
CA GLU A 94 -6.54 0.78 -3.66
C GLU A 94 -8.06 1.00 -3.62
N MET A 95 -8.54 1.96 -4.42
CA MET A 95 -9.95 2.09 -4.74
C MET A 95 -10.25 1.22 -5.96
N ASP A 96 -11.32 0.43 -5.88
CA ASP A 96 -11.80 -0.34 -7.02
C ASP A 96 -12.13 0.59 -8.20
N PRO A 97 -11.83 0.21 -9.46
CA PRO A 97 -12.16 1.03 -10.62
C PRO A 97 -13.65 1.30 -10.70
N ILE A 98 -14.02 2.58 -10.83
CA ILE A 98 -15.41 2.98 -11.06
C ILE A 98 -15.61 3.33 -12.52
N GLU A 99 -16.76 3.02 -13.10
CA GLU A 99 -17.12 3.41 -14.46
C GLU A 99 -18.60 3.79 -14.50
N TYR A 100 -18.89 5.04 -14.84
CA TYR A 100 -20.25 5.58 -14.85
C TYR A 100 -20.51 6.45 -16.08
N ASP A 101 -21.75 6.38 -16.57
CA ASP A 101 -22.25 7.18 -17.68
C ASP A 101 -23.15 8.31 -17.17
N LEU A 102 -22.85 9.52 -17.64
CA LEU A 102 -23.64 10.74 -17.49
C LEU A 102 -24.24 11.11 -18.83
N GLU A 103 -25.50 11.52 -18.81
CA GLU A 103 -26.17 12.08 -19.98
C GLU A 103 -26.95 13.32 -19.57
N THR A 104 -26.88 14.35 -20.42
CA THR A 104 -27.77 15.50 -20.35
C THR A 104 -28.42 15.70 -21.71
N THR A 105 -29.72 15.99 -21.69
CA THR A 105 -30.55 16.10 -22.90
C THR A 105 -31.00 17.55 -23.09
N LEU A 106 -30.92 18.01 -24.33
CA LEU A 106 -31.54 19.22 -24.83
C LEU A 106 -32.81 18.82 -25.60
N GLU A 107 -33.97 19.02 -24.97
CA GLU A 107 -35.27 18.69 -25.56
C GLU A 107 -35.52 19.50 -26.86
N GLY A 108 -35.04 20.74 -26.89
CA GLY A 108 -35.06 21.64 -28.03
C GLY A 108 -34.31 22.94 -27.67
N LEU A 109 -34.04 23.77 -28.68
CA LEU A 109 -33.42 25.07 -28.47
C LEU A 109 -34.48 26.05 -27.94
N ARG A 110 -34.21 26.74 -26.84
CA ARG A 110 -35.05 27.87 -26.41
C ARG A 110 -34.61 29.11 -27.15
N VAL A 111 -35.57 29.80 -27.76
CA VAL A 111 -35.35 31.00 -28.54
C VAL A 111 -36.34 32.07 -28.11
N THR A 112 -35.82 33.25 -27.81
CA THR A 112 -36.64 34.46 -27.65
C THR A 112 -37.03 34.95 -29.05
N ALA A 113 -38.32 34.90 -29.37
CA ALA A 113 -38.84 35.43 -30.63
C ALA A 113 -39.05 36.95 -30.55
N ASP A 114 -39.45 37.47 -29.38
CA ASP A 114 -39.79 38.88 -29.10
C ASP A 114 -40.61 39.55 -30.23
N ILE A 115 -41.56 38.80 -30.79
CA ILE A 115 -42.44 39.32 -31.82
C ILE A 115 -43.57 40.03 -31.08
N GLN A 116 -43.57 41.36 -31.09
CA GLN A 116 -44.70 42.17 -30.66
C GLN A 116 -45.03 43.19 -31.74
N GLN A 117 -46.00 42.87 -32.58
CA GLN A 117 -46.34 43.70 -33.73
C GLN A 117 -47.80 44.07 -33.74
N SER A 118 -48.08 45.37 -33.85
CA SER A 118 -49.43 45.90 -34.07
C SER A 118 -49.56 46.55 -35.45
N LYS A 119 -50.71 46.34 -36.09
CA LYS A 119 -51.07 47.01 -37.34
C LYS A 119 -52.54 47.38 -37.37
N THR A 120 -52.81 48.65 -37.60
CA THR A 120 -54.15 49.16 -37.86
C THR A 120 -54.53 48.99 -39.33
N ILE A 121 -55.68 48.35 -39.57
CA ILE A 121 -56.33 48.18 -40.86
C ILE A 121 -57.46 49.20 -40.94
N PRO A 122 -57.26 50.35 -41.59
CA PRO A 122 -58.27 51.40 -41.60
C PRO A 122 -59.52 50.96 -42.38
N LEU A 123 -60.68 51.53 -42.01
CA LEU A 123 -61.95 51.32 -42.70
C LEU A 123 -61.85 51.53 -44.22
N ALA A 124 -60.99 52.44 -44.66
CA ALA A 124 -60.76 52.68 -46.08
C ALA A 124 -60.21 51.46 -46.84
N GLN A 125 -59.46 50.57 -46.17
CA GLN A 125 -58.97 49.31 -46.73
C GLN A 125 -60.04 48.21 -46.65
N LEU A 126 -60.79 48.16 -45.55
CA LEU A 126 -61.90 47.21 -45.36
C LEU A 126 -63.04 47.46 -46.38
N ASN A 127 -63.40 48.72 -46.60
CA ASN A 127 -64.42 49.13 -47.56
C ASN A 127 -64.08 50.49 -48.21
N PRO A 128 -63.45 50.50 -49.40
CA PRO A 128 -63.07 51.73 -50.10
C PRO A 128 -64.24 52.68 -50.42
N ASN A 129 -65.47 52.18 -50.50
CA ASN A 129 -66.64 53.03 -50.78
C ASN A 129 -67.04 53.88 -49.58
N LEU A 130 -66.84 53.36 -48.35
CA LEU A 130 -67.05 54.12 -47.12
C LEU A 130 -65.96 55.17 -46.90
N ALA A 131 -64.74 54.94 -47.38
CA ALA A 131 -63.65 55.91 -47.31
C ALA A 131 -64.03 57.30 -47.88
N ASN A 132 -64.77 57.32 -49.00
CA ASN A 132 -65.21 58.55 -49.67
C ASN A 132 -66.24 59.36 -48.85
N ARG A 133 -66.73 58.80 -47.74
CA ARG A 133 -67.69 59.42 -46.82
C ARG A 133 -67.06 59.88 -45.51
N HIS A 134 -65.73 59.90 -45.41
CA HIS A 134 -65.01 60.38 -44.23
C HIS A 134 -65.55 61.73 -43.73
N GLY A 135 -65.81 61.83 -42.42
CA GLY A 135 -66.33 63.03 -41.77
C GLY A 135 -67.82 63.29 -41.98
N THR A 136 -68.56 62.37 -42.59
CA THR A 136 -70.02 62.48 -42.79
C THR A 136 -70.77 61.43 -41.98
N VAL A 137 -71.98 61.77 -41.55
CA VAL A 137 -72.90 60.79 -40.94
C VAL A 137 -73.62 60.05 -42.06
N ALA A 138 -73.43 58.74 -42.14
CA ALA A 138 -74.02 57.90 -43.17
C ALA A 138 -74.34 56.50 -42.66
N ASP A 139 -75.28 55.83 -43.32
CA ASP A 139 -75.56 54.42 -43.05
C ASP A 139 -74.40 53.55 -43.54
N VAL A 140 -73.95 52.63 -42.68
CA VAL A 140 -72.98 51.59 -43.02
C VAL A 140 -73.71 50.48 -43.78
N PRO A 141 -73.43 50.24 -45.08
CA PRO A 141 -74.03 49.14 -45.82
C PRO A 141 -73.43 47.81 -45.37
N ALA A 142 -74.13 46.71 -45.64
CA ALA A 142 -73.54 45.39 -45.49
C ALA A 142 -72.37 45.20 -46.47
N PHE A 143 -71.27 44.59 -46.02
CA PHE A 143 -70.15 44.22 -46.88
C PHE A 143 -69.34 43.07 -46.27
N ASP A 144 -68.68 42.30 -47.14
CA ASP A 144 -67.66 41.33 -46.76
C ASP A 144 -66.28 41.93 -47.01
N PHE A 145 -65.29 41.52 -46.24
CA PHE A 145 -63.90 41.87 -46.48
C PHE A 145 -63.00 40.65 -46.35
N GLN A 146 -61.91 40.66 -47.12
CA GLN A 146 -60.82 39.71 -47.01
C GLN A 146 -59.54 40.44 -47.39
N LEU A 147 -58.59 40.48 -46.47
CA LEU A 147 -57.35 41.23 -46.60
C LEU A 147 -56.18 40.36 -46.13
N THR A 148 -55.04 40.53 -46.78
CA THR A 148 -53.76 40.01 -46.28
C THR A 148 -52.97 41.18 -45.73
N VAL A 149 -52.50 41.02 -44.50
CA VAL A 149 -51.76 42.03 -43.75
C VAL A 149 -50.33 41.53 -43.57
N ASP A 150 -49.41 42.23 -44.23
CA ASP A 150 -47.99 41.96 -44.11
C ASP A 150 -47.44 42.61 -42.83
N PHE A 151 -46.69 41.84 -42.07
CA PHE A 151 -46.01 42.27 -40.86
C PHE A 151 -44.51 42.42 -41.18
N PRO A 152 -43.84 43.52 -40.76
CA PRO A 152 -42.41 43.66 -41.00
C PRO A 152 -41.63 42.53 -40.32
N ALA A 153 -40.54 42.07 -40.93
CA ALA A 153 -39.67 41.11 -40.28
C ALA A 153 -38.95 41.79 -39.10
N GLU A 154 -39.39 41.49 -37.87
CA GLU A 154 -38.73 41.93 -36.63
C GLU A 154 -38.14 40.75 -35.85
N ALA A 155 -38.47 39.52 -36.24
CA ALA A 155 -37.84 38.34 -35.67
C ALA A 155 -36.37 38.27 -36.10
N ASP A 156 -35.48 38.03 -35.15
CA ASP A 156 -34.05 37.84 -35.40
C ASP A 156 -33.73 36.49 -36.08
N PHE A 157 -34.74 35.65 -36.34
CA PHE A 157 -34.59 34.34 -36.97
C PHE A 157 -35.20 34.28 -38.38
N GLU A 158 -34.60 33.46 -39.25
CA GLU A 158 -35.11 33.19 -40.60
C GLU A 158 -36.23 32.12 -40.55
N MET A 159 -36.03 31.07 -39.76
CA MET A 159 -36.97 29.95 -39.61
C MET A 159 -36.94 29.40 -38.18
N ALA A 160 -38.12 29.04 -37.65
CA ALA A 160 -38.27 28.39 -36.35
C ALA A 160 -39.39 27.34 -36.39
N CYS A 161 -39.04 26.06 -36.44
CA CYS A 161 -40.00 24.96 -36.28
C CYS A 161 -40.07 24.52 -34.81
N THR A 162 -41.26 24.65 -34.23
CA THR A 162 -41.51 24.66 -32.80
C THR A 162 -41.98 23.31 -32.28
N THR A 163 -41.36 22.84 -31.21
CA THR A 163 -41.86 21.75 -30.34
C THR A 163 -42.93 22.29 -29.40
N ALA A 164 -42.75 23.51 -28.89
CA ALA A 164 -43.71 24.19 -28.03
C ALA A 164 -43.59 25.72 -28.19
N GLY A 165 -44.69 26.42 -27.92
CA GLY A 165 -44.78 27.88 -28.00
C GLY A 165 -46.24 28.30 -28.09
N MET A 166 -46.53 29.55 -27.73
CA MET A 166 -47.85 30.15 -27.88
C MET A 166 -47.70 31.42 -28.69
N ALA A 167 -48.71 31.68 -29.53
CA ALA A 167 -48.91 33.00 -30.11
C ALA A 167 -50.23 33.56 -29.63
N GLU A 168 -50.21 34.82 -29.24
CA GLU A 168 -51.39 35.59 -28.83
C GLU A 168 -51.71 36.58 -29.95
N VAL A 169 -52.99 36.69 -30.27
CA VAL A 169 -53.50 37.64 -31.26
C VAL A 169 -54.60 38.44 -30.58
N LEU A 170 -54.38 39.75 -30.48
CA LEU A 170 -55.34 40.72 -29.99
C LEU A 170 -55.92 41.47 -31.18
N VAL A 171 -57.25 41.53 -31.25
CA VAL A 171 -57.99 42.19 -32.32
C VAL A 171 -58.90 43.22 -31.69
N SER A 172 -58.61 44.50 -31.92
CA SER A 172 -59.41 45.60 -31.43
C SER A 172 -60.21 46.22 -32.56
N ASN A 173 -61.53 46.31 -32.38
CA ASN A 173 -62.41 47.01 -33.30
C ASN A 173 -62.64 48.44 -32.83
N GLU A 174 -61.96 49.40 -33.45
CA GLU A 174 -62.13 50.83 -33.13
C GLU A 174 -63.31 51.47 -33.89
N LEU A 175 -64.11 50.67 -34.59
CA LEU A 175 -65.23 51.15 -35.39
C LEU A 175 -66.53 51.11 -34.57
N GLY A 176 -67.44 52.02 -34.91
CA GLY A 176 -68.75 52.15 -34.27
C GLY A 176 -69.78 51.09 -34.66
N PHE A 177 -69.39 50.00 -35.32
CA PHE A 177 -70.26 48.91 -35.77
C PHE A 177 -69.57 47.56 -35.56
N GLU A 178 -70.39 46.50 -35.43
CA GLU A 178 -69.92 45.13 -35.18
C GLU A 178 -69.50 44.41 -36.47
N PHE A 179 -68.59 43.46 -36.33
CA PHE A 179 -68.25 42.48 -37.35
C PHE A 179 -68.78 41.10 -36.97
N GLU A 180 -69.25 40.34 -37.93
CA GLU A 180 -69.59 38.93 -37.77
C GLU A 180 -68.59 38.05 -38.52
N ASN A 181 -68.43 36.82 -38.03
CA ASN A 181 -67.58 35.79 -38.65
C ASN A 181 -66.15 36.27 -38.94
N VAL A 182 -65.55 37.03 -38.02
CA VAL A 182 -64.17 37.49 -38.17
C VAL A 182 -63.25 36.30 -38.06
N GLN A 183 -62.65 35.92 -39.19
CA GLN A 183 -61.68 34.86 -39.31
C GLN A 183 -60.29 35.45 -39.47
N ILE A 184 -59.38 34.98 -38.63
CA ILE A 184 -57.96 35.32 -38.72
C ILE A 184 -57.21 34.02 -38.96
N GLU A 185 -56.43 34.01 -40.02
CA GLU A 185 -55.58 32.90 -40.41
C GLU A 185 -54.15 33.41 -40.49
N TRP A 186 -53.24 32.73 -39.82
CA TRP A 186 -51.82 32.99 -40.01
C TRP A 186 -51.32 32.21 -41.21
N LEU A 187 -50.80 32.94 -42.20
CA LEU A 187 -50.19 32.37 -43.39
C LEU A 187 -48.67 32.37 -43.22
N THR A 188 -48.10 31.17 -43.20
CA THR A 188 -46.64 30.95 -43.20
C THR A 188 -46.15 30.70 -44.63
N HIS A 189 -44.87 30.97 -44.90
CA HIS A 189 -44.27 30.80 -46.24
C HIS A 189 -44.38 29.37 -46.81
N ARG A 190 -44.70 28.36 -45.98
CA ARG A 190 -44.87 26.95 -46.37
C ARG A 190 -46.33 26.50 -46.57
N ASN A 191 -47.29 27.43 -46.70
CA ASN A 191 -48.74 27.15 -46.84
C ASN A 191 -49.35 26.38 -45.66
N ASN A 192 -48.74 26.40 -44.47
CA ASN A 192 -49.44 25.99 -43.26
C ASN A 192 -50.32 27.16 -42.84
N THR A 193 -51.64 26.97 -42.91
CA THR A 193 -52.62 27.87 -42.30
C THR A 193 -52.72 27.52 -40.82
N LEU A 194 -52.60 28.55 -39.97
CA LEU A 194 -52.98 28.45 -38.58
C LEU A 194 -54.33 29.16 -38.43
N ASP A 195 -55.40 28.38 -38.33
CA ASP A 195 -56.73 28.93 -38.10
C ASP A 195 -56.76 29.44 -36.67
N LEU A 196 -56.66 30.76 -36.49
CA LEU A 196 -56.62 31.37 -35.17
C LEU A 196 -58.04 31.49 -34.60
N TYR A 197 -59.05 31.74 -35.44
CA TYR A 197 -60.34 32.20 -34.90
C TYR A 197 -61.53 32.28 -35.87
N SER A 198 -62.75 32.28 -35.32
CA SER A 198 -64.00 32.73 -35.96
C SER A 198 -65.02 33.21 -34.91
N GLN A 199 -65.19 34.52 -34.69
CA GLN A 199 -66.22 35.08 -33.79
C GLN A 199 -66.76 36.44 -34.30
N SER A 200 -67.87 36.88 -33.73
CA SER A 200 -68.31 38.27 -33.80
C SER A 200 -67.41 39.18 -32.97
N LEU A 201 -67.13 40.38 -33.47
CA LEU A 201 -66.35 41.42 -32.81
C LEU A 201 -67.21 42.68 -32.67
N ASP A 202 -67.69 42.95 -31.44
CA ASP A 202 -68.58 44.07 -31.14
C ASP A 202 -67.89 45.42 -31.42
N ALA A 203 -68.69 46.46 -31.62
CA ALA A 203 -68.19 47.84 -31.80
C ALA A 203 -67.39 48.31 -30.57
N ASN A 204 -66.21 48.90 -30.77
CA ASN A 204 -65.33 49.39 -29.69
C ASN A 204 -64.97 48.31 -28.66
N SER A 205 -64.79 47.07 -29.11
CA SER A 205 -64.39 45.95 -28.26
C SER A 205 -63.09 45.32 -28.75
N GLU A 206 -62.46 44.54 -27.88
CA GLU A 206 -61.26 43.77 -28.17
C GLU A 206 -61.51 42.29 -27.93
N ILE A 207 -60.85 41.45 -28.72
CA ILE A 207 -60.84 40.01 -28.54
C ILE A 207 -59.41 39.54 -28.54
N GLU A 208 -59.08 38.74 -27.52
CA GLU A 208 -57.81 38.05 -27.39
C GLU A 208 -58.01 36.57 -27.74
N SER A 209 -57.13 36.02 -28.57
CA SER A 209 -57.05 34.59 -28.86
C SER A 209 -55.62 34.12 -28.72
N SER A 210 -55.42 32.91 -28.23
CA SER A 210 -54.11 32.27 -28.17
C SER A 210 -54.13 30.92 -28.89
N THR A 211 -53.02 30.60 -29.53
CA THR A 211 -52.87 29.36 -30.32
C THR A 211 -51.55 28.69 -30.00
N ASN A 212 -51.57 27.35 -30.00
CA ASN A 212 -50.39 26.54 -29.78
C ASN A 212 -49.59 26.42 -31.08
N LEU A 213 -48.30 26.71 -31.00
CA LEU A 213 -47.36 26.63 -32.10
C LEU A 213 -46.68 25.25 -32.20
N ALA A 214 -46.98 24.28 -31.34
CA ALA A 214 -46.42 22.93 -31.45
C ALA A 214 -46.58 22.34 -32.87
N ASP A 215 -45.50 21.78 -33.40
CA ASP A 215 -45.38 21.21 -34.74
C ASP A 215 -45.62 22.21 -35.89
N ARG A 216 -45.46 23.52 -35.63
CA ARG A 216 -45.55 24.59 -36.63
C ARG A 216 -44.17 25.14 -36.96
N CYS A 217 -44.05 25.84 -38.09
CA CYS A 217 -42.85 26.56 -38.45
C CYS A 217 -43.19 28.02 -38.72
N LEU A 218 -42.47 28.91 -38.05
CA LEU A 218 -42.53 30.35 -38.23
C LEU A 218 -41.38 30.80 -39.14
N SER A 219 -41.59 31.90 -39.85
CA SER A 219 -40.59 32.62 -40.63
C SER A 219 -40.58 34.08 -40.23
N ALA A 220 -39.45 34.78 -40.44
CA ALA A 220 -39.34 36.21 -40.17
C ALA A 220 -40.44 37.03 -40.88
N GLU A 221 -40.79 36.60 -42.09
CA GLU A 221 -41.92 37.16 -42.84
C GLU A 221 -43.22 36.48 -42.42
N MET A 222 -44.14 37.28 -41.87
CA MET A 222 -45.44 36.82 -41.41
C MET A 222 -46.56 37.55 -42.13
N TYR A 223 -47.60 36.78 -42.48
CA TYR A 223 -48.77 37.28 -43.18
C TYR A 223 -50.02 36.87 -42.39
N LEU A 224 -50.90 37.81 -42.08
CA LEU A 224 -52.23 37.49 -41.55
C LEU A 224 -53.27 37.65 -42.65
N SER A 225 -54.08 36.63 -42.87
CA SER A 225 -55.30 36.72 -43.66
C SER A 225 -56.47 36.97 -42.71
N ILE A 226 -57.14 38.12 -42.88
CA ILE A 226 -58.27 38.51 -42.06
C ILE A 226 -59.48 38.65 -42.96
N SER A 227 -60.57 37.98 -42.61
CA SER A 227 -61.84 38.08 -43.32
C SER A 227 -63.01 38.19 -42.35
N GLY A 228 -64.13 38.70 -42.83
CA GLY A 228 -65.34 38.82 -42.03
C GLY A 228 -66.43 39.56 -42.79
N ASN A 229 -67.59 39.72 -42.15
CA ASN A 229 -68.72 40.43 -42.74
C ASN A 229 -69.31 41.46 -41.78
N VAL A 230 -69.87 42.52 -42.35
CA VAL A 230 -70.65 43.53 -41.64
C VAL A 230 -72.10 43.41 -42.12
N THR A 231 -73.04 43.27 -41.19
CA THR A 231 -74.48 43.15 -41.47
C THR A 231 -75.10 44.47 -41.94
N GLY A 232 -74.49 45.59 -41.54
CA GLY A 232 -74.91 46.95 -41.90
C GLY A 232 -76.18 47.40 -41.17
N GLY A 233 -76.60 48.64 -41.45
CA GLY A 233 -77.83 49.23 -40.89
C GLY A 233 -77.63 50.25 -39.77
N GLU A 234 -76.40 50.41 -39.29
CA GLU A 234 -76.04 51.45 -38.32
C GLU A 234 -75.78 52.81 -39.01
N THR A 235 -76.26 53.90 -38.41
CA THR A 235 -76.00 55.27 -38.86
C THR A 235 -75.00 55.95 -37.92
N LEU A 236 -73.78 56.21 -38.41
CA LEU A 236 -72.70 56.77 -37.60
C LEU A 236 -71.81 57.74 -38.37
N LEU A 237 -70.99 58.50 -37.65
CA LEU A 237 -69.96 59.35 -38.24
C LEU A 237 -68.87 58.46 -38.85
N ILE A 238 -68.73 58.48 -40.17
CA ILE A 238 -67.73 57.68 -40.85
C ILE A 238 -66.35 58.28 -40.61
N ASP A 239 -65.54 57.60 -39.82
CA ASP A 239 -64.11 57.85 -39.71
C ASP A 239 -63.36 56.80 -40.54
N SER A 240 -62.89 57.19 -41.71
CA SER A 240 -62.10 56.30 -42.58
C SER A 240 -60.71 55.97 -42.03
N THR A 241 -60.27 56.63 -40.95
CA THR A 241 -58.96 56.41 -40.31
C THR A 241 -59.06 55.42 -39.15
N ALA A 242 -60.22 55.32 -38.50
CA ALA A 242 -60.54 54.24 -37.57
C ALA A 242 -60.54 52.89 -38.30
N GLY A 243 -60.31 51.80 -37.57
CA GLY A 243 -60.13 50.49 -38.20
C GLY A 243 -60.19 49.33 -37.23
N ILE A 244 -59.66 48.20 -37.70
CA ILE A 244 -59.35 47.06 -36.85
C ILE A 244 -57.85 47.13 -36.55
N GLU A 245 -57.47 47.16 -35.29
CA GLU A 245 -56.09 46.98 -34.86
C GLU A 245 -55.85 45.49 -34.58
N VAL A 246 -54.78 44.95 -35.14
CA VAL A 246 -54.37 43.57 -34.89
C VAL A 246 -52.96 43.58 -34.32
N GLU A 247 -52.83 43.04 -33.11
CA GLU A 247 -51.56 42.84 -32.43
C GLU A 247 -51.25 41.34 -32.34
N ILE A 248 -50.02 40.96 -32.66
CA ILE A 248 -49.50 39.59 -32.54
C ILE A 248 -48.37 39.62 -31.52
N ILE A 249 -48.41 38.68 -30.58
CA ILE A 249 -47.39 38.50 -29.56
C ILE A 249 -46.88 37.06 -29.60
N VAL A 250 -45.57 36.90 -29.79
CA VAL A 250 -44.83 35.63 -29.64
C VAL A 250 -43.58 35.90 -28.83
N ASP A 251 -43.56 35.38 -27.61
CA ASP A 251 -42.47 35.63 -26.66
C ASP A 251 -41.36 34.58 -26.80
N THR A 252 -41.53 33.40 -26.18
CA THR A 252 -40.51 32.34 -26.17
C THR A 252 -40.98 31.11 -26.95
N LEU A 253 -40.06 30.55 -27.74
CA LEU A 253 -40.25 29.35 -28.53
C LEU A 253 -39.29 28.23 -28.07
N LEU A 254 -39.79 27.00 -28.05
CA LEU A 254 -38.94 25.80 -27.98
C LEU A 254 -38.94 25.17 -29.37
N VAL A 255 -37.77 25.10 -30.01
CA VAL A 255 -37.64 24.71 -31.43
C VAL A 255 -36.82 23.43 -31.61
N TYR A 256 -37.17 22.65 -32.63
CA TYR A 256 -36.43 21.46 -33.08
C TYR A 256 -35.75 21.67 -34.44
N ASP A 257 -36.07 22.73 -35.16
CA ASP A 257 -35.36 23.13 -36.39
C ASP A 257 -35.36 24.66 -36.42
N TYR A 258 -34.18 25.28 -36.49
CA TYR A 258 -34.04 26.72 -36.30
C TYR A 258 -32.90 27.28 -37.13
N GLU A 259 -33.12 28.45 -37.71
CA GLU A 259 -32.12 29.21 -38.45
C GLU A 259 -32.13 30.66 -37.97
N GLY A 260 -31.11 31.04 -37.20
CA GLY A 260 -31.01 32.36 -36.57
C GLY A 260 -29.87 32.43 -35.55
N PRO A 261 -29.68 33.58 -34.89
CA PRO A 261 -28.72 33.72 -33.80
C PRO A 261 -29.15 32.86 -32.60
N ILE A 262 -28.18 32.29 -31.90
CA ILE A 262 -28.45 31.40 -30.76
C ILE A 262 -28.11 32.14 -29.47
N GLU A 263 -29.05 32.19 -28.54
CA GLU A 263 -28.80 32.70 -27.19
C GLU A 263 -28.10 31.66 -26.32
N ARG A 264 -27.28 32.13 -25.38
CA ARG A 264 -26.62 31.26 -24.41
C ARG A 264 -27.66 30.53 -23.57
N GLN A 265 -27.56 29.21 -23.51
CA GLN A 265 -28.41 28.37 -22.67
C GLN A 265 -27.63 27.17 -22.14
N SER A 266 -28.10 26.60 -21.03
CA SER A 266 -27.51 25.37 -20.50
C SER A 266 -28.56 24.36 -20.09
N THR A 267 -28.16 23.09 -20.14
CA THR A 267 -28.91 21.97 -19.59
C THR A 267 -28.00 21.19 -18.66
N ARG A 268 -28.54 20.74 -17.53
CA ARG A 268 -27.77 20.10 -16.45
C ARG A 268 -28.45 18.81 -16.02
N SER A 269 -27.62 17.80 -15.82
CA SER A 269 -28.00 16.53 -15.21
C SER A 269 -27.13 16.28 -13.99
N ASP A 270 -27.76 15.88 -12.90
CA ASP A 270 -27.09 15.46 -11.67
C ASP A 270 -27.33 13.96 -11.50
N SER A 271 -26.28 13.22 -11.15
CA SER A 271 -26.34 11.78 -10.95
C SER A 271 -25.64 11.37 -9.67
N THR A 272 -26.12 10.25 -9.12
CA THR A 272 -25.57 9.66 -7.90
C THR A 272 -25.56 8.16 -8.08
N TRP A 273 -24.40 7.54 -7.88
CA TRP A 273 -24.25 6.08 -7.96
C TRP A 273 -23.78 5.53 -6.63
N ALA A 274 -24.21 4.30 -6.34
CA ALA A 274 -23.65 3.53 -5.25
C ALA A 274 -22.26 3.03 -5.67
N LEU A 275 -21.27 3.34 -4.84
CA LEU A 275 -19.90 2.87 -4.96
C LEU A 275 -19.83 1.44 -4.40
N GLU A 276 -19.60 0.49 -5.28
CA GLU A 276 -19.34 -0.91 -4.92
C GLU A 276 -17.83 -1.07 -4.76
N GLN A 277 -17.35 -1.01 -3.52
CA GLN A 277 -15.94 -1.15 -3.21
C GLN A 277 -15.70 -2.06 -2.02
N ARG A 278 -14.51 -2.66 -1.97
CA ARG A 278 -14.11 -3.52 -0.85
C ARG A 278 -14.01 -2.75 0.48
N HIS A 279 -13.42 -1.56 0.47
CA HIS A 279 -13.15 -0.76 1.67
C HIS A 279 -14.07 0.44 1.76
N GLU A 280 -14.53 0.82 2.95
CA GLU A 280 -15.31 2.06 3.12
C GLU A 280 -14.35 3.23 3.21
N ILE A 281 -14.37 4.15 2.24
CA ILE A 281 -13.50 5.33 2.21
C ILE A 281 -14.26 6.50 2.82
N LEU A 282 -13.89 6.98 4.00
CA LEU A 282 -14.45 8.24 4.52
C LEU A 282 -13.68 9.43 3.95
N GLU A 283 -12.36 9.33 3.95
CA GLU A 283 -11.44 10.31 3.39
C GLU A 283 -10.20 9.58 2.89
N GLY A 284 -9.75 9.90 1.68
CA GLY A 284 -8.54 9.31 1.11
C GLY A 284 -7.80 10.33 0.28
N VAL A 285 -6.50 10.53 0.52
CA VAL A 285 -5.68 11.36 -0.36
C VAL A 285 -4.92 10.44 -1.32
N ILE A 286 -5.06 10.71 -2.61
CA ILE A 286 -4.55 9.86 -3.69
C ILE A 286 -3.04 10.08 -3.85
N ASP A 287 -2.29 8.98 -3.92
CA ASP A 287 -0.85 8.96 -4.24
C ASP A 287 -0.65 8.92 -5.75
N GLU A 288 -1.29 7.95 -6.41
CA GLU A 288 -1.31 7.77 -7.85
C GLU A 288 -2.70 7.32 -8.30
N GLY A 289 -3.04 7.65 -9.54
CA GLY A 289 -4.32 7.29 -10.15
C GLY A 289 -4.70 8.25 -11.25
N ILE A 290 -5.55 7.79 -12.17
CA ILE A 290 -6.06 8.62 -13.26
C ILE A 290 -7.59 8.55 -13.33
N LEU A 291 -8.19 9.67 -13.69
CA LEU A 291 -9.58 9.79 -14.10
C LEU A 291 -9.61 9.94 -15.61
N VAL A 292 -10.16 8.95 -16.30
CA VAL A 292 -10.37 8.97 -17.75
C VAL A 292 -11.77 9.48 -18.03
N LEU A 293 -11.86 10.57 -18.79
CA LEU A 293 -13.12 11.21 -19.20
C LEU A 293 -13.30 11.07 -20.70
N ASN A 294 -14.45 10.51 -21.11
CA ASN A 294 -14.86 10.37 -22.50
C ASN A 294 -16.15 11.15 -22.72
N ALA A 295 -16.05 12.36 -23.27
CA ALA A 295 -17.22 13.18 -23.57
C ALA A 295 -17.54 13.16 -25.07
N THR A 296 -18.82 13.06 -25.41
CA THR A 296 -19.31 13.08 -26.80
C THR A 296 -20.47 14.04 -26.93
N ASN A 297 -20.35 15.01 -27.84
CA ASN A 297 -21.41 15.93 -28.19
C ASN A 297 -22.23 15.36 -29.35
N GLN A 298 -23.47 14.93 -29.09
CA GLN A 298 -24.40 14.47 -30.14
C GLN A 298 -25.40 15.56 -30.54
N MET A 299 -25.16 16.81 -30.12
CA MET A 299 -25.93 17.97 -30.54
C MET A 299 -25.49 18.47 -31.93
N SER A 300 -26.41 19.18 -32.59
CA SER A 300 -26.17 19.84 -33.88
C SER A 300 -25.40 21.16 -33.78
N VAL A 301 -25.16 21.63 -32.56
CA VAL A 301 -24.44 22.87 -32.22
C VAL A 301 -23.24 22.56 -31.32
N ALA A 302 -22.25 23.44 -31.36
CA ALA A 302 -21.10 23.32 -30.47
C ALA A 302 -21.51 23.58 -29.02
N ASP A 303 -20.81 22.94 -28.10
CA ASP A 303 -21.15 22.96 -26.68
C ASP A 303 -19.91 23.05 -25.80
N SER A 304 -20.02 23.79 -24.70
CA SER A 304 -19.06 23.76 -23.61
C SER A 304 -19.56 22.81 -22.53
N VAL A 305 -18.93 21.64 -22.44
CA VAL A 305 -19.29 20.60 -21.49
C VAL A 305 -18.51 20.79 -20.20
N ARG A 306 -19.22 20.90 -19.07
CA ARG A 306 -18.65 21.03 -17.73
C ARG A 306 -19.08 19.84 -16.88
N ILE A 307 -18.10 19.05 -16.44
CA ILE A 307 -18.28 17.92 -15.53
C ILE A 307 -17.77 18.33 -14.16
N THR A 308 -18.59 18.12 -13.12
CA THR A 308 -18.20 18.39 -11.72
C THR A 308 -18.38 17.13 -10.88
N ILE A 309 -17.33 16.72 -10.17
CA ILE A 309 -17.33 15.58 -9.25
C ILE A 309 -17.05 16.13 -7.83
N PRO A 310 -18.09 16.48 -7.05
CA PRO A 310 -17.93 17.15 -5.76
C PRO A 310 -17.24 16.30 -4.68
N ASP A 311 -17.25 14.98 -4.81
CA ASP A 311 -16.65 14.08 -3.83
C ASP A 311 -15.14 13.88 -4.02
N VAL A 312 -14.58 14.41 -5.11
CA VAL A 312 -13.14 14.43 -5.35
C VAL A 312 -12.67 15.89 -5.35
N LEU A 313 -11.84 16.22 -4.38
CA LEU A 313 -11.36 17.56 -4.11
C LEU A 313 -9.92 17.74 -4.61
N THR A 314 -9.66 18.89 -5.18
CA THR A 314 -8.32 19.38 -5.50
C THR A 314 -7.50 19.62 -4.23
N PRO A 315 -6.16 19.77 -4.33
CA PRO A 315 -5.31 20.09 -3.17
C PRO A 315 -5.70 21.38 -2.42
N ASP A 316 -6.42 22.29 -3.09
CA ASP A 316 -6.95 23.53 -2.51
C ASP A 316 -8.30 23.34 -1.80
N GLY A 317 -8.89 22.14 -1.85
CA GLY A 317 -10.15 21.77 -1.21
C GLY A 317 -11.41 22.01 -2.04
N GLU A 318 -11.26 22.40 -3.32
CA GLU A 318 -12.39 22.63 -4.24
C GLU A 318 -12.70 21.36 -5.05
N PRO A 319 -13.97 21.10 -5.41
CA PRO A 319 -14.36 20.02 -6.33
C PRO A 319 -13.56 19.97 -7.63
N ILE A 320 -13.33 18.76 -8.15
CA ILE A 320 -12.86 18.60 -9.52
C ILE A 320 -13.94 19.13 -10.47
N VAL A 321 -13.51 20.05 -11.33
CA VAL A 321 -14.29 20.59 -12.44
C VAL A 321 -13.47 20.45 -13.70
N VAL A 322 -14.02 19.76 -14.70
CA VAL A 322 -13.38 19.61 -16.01
C VAL A 322 -14.27 20.20 -17.08
N GLU A 323 -13.69 21.06 -17.93
CA GLU A 323 -14.41 21.81 -18.95
C GLU A 323 -13.80 21.55 -20.33
N TYR A 324 -14.66 21.25 -21.30
CA TYR A 324 -14.30 20.98 -22.69
C TYR A 324 -15.14 21.82 -23.63
N TYR A 325 -14.57 22.17 -24.77
CA TYR A 325 -15.33 22.66 -25.91
C TYR A 325 -15.43 21.53 -26.94
N LEU A 326 -16.65 21.18 -27.34
CA LEU A 326 -16.93 20.11 -28.30
C LEU A 326 -17.73 20.64 -29.48
N GLU A 327 -17.18 20.49 -30.67
CA GLU A 327 -17.88 20.71 -31.93
C GLU A 327 -19.03 19.69 -32.12
N PRO A 328 -20.00 19.95 -33.02
CA PRO A 328 -21.07 19.01 -33.30
C PRO A 328 -20.53 17.62 -33.70
N SER A 329 -21.05 16.56 -33.08
CA SER A 329 -20.60 15.16 -33.30
C SER A 329 -19.14 14.88 -32.93
N GLU A 330 -18.48 15.76 -32.17
CA GLU A 330 -17.13 15.53 -31.67
C GLU A 330 -17.15 14.64 -30.41
N SER A 331 -16.10 13.83 -30.27
CA SER A 331 -15.81 13.10 -29.05
C SER A 331 -14.37 13.38 -28.61
N ILE A 332 -14.18 13.60 -27.31
CA ILE A 332 -12.86 13.77 -26.69
C ILE A 332 -12.64 12.72 -25.60
N THR A 333 -11.40 12.26 -25.50
CA THR A 333 -10.90 11.47 -24.36
C THR A 333 -9.79 12.27 -23.70
N GLN A 334 -9.88 12.47 -22.38
CA GLN A 334 -8.84 13.11 -21.61
C GLN A 334 -8.58 12.34 -20.31
N ASP A 335 -7.30 12.16 -20.03
CA ASP A 335 -6.82 11.60 -18.78
C ASP A 335 -6.48 12.75 -17.82
N PHE A 336 -6.96 12.64 -16.60
CA PHE A 336 -6.72 13.61 -15.54
C PHE A 336 -6.00 12.91 -14.39
N GLU A 337 -4.81 13.40 -14.04
CA GLU A 337 -4.01 12.86 -12.95
C GLU A 337 -4.65 13.21 -11.60
N LEU A 338 -4.89 12.20 -10.78
CA LEU A 338 -5.54 12.36 -9.48
C LEU A 338 -4.56 12.48 -8.31
N ALA A 339 -3.24 12.49 -8.58
CA ALA A 339 -2.23 12.68 -7.55
C ALA A 339 -2.56 13.90 -6.67
N ASP A 340 -2.38 13.75 -5.36
CA ASP A 340 -2.68 14.74 -4.33
C ASP A 340 -4.16 15.14 -4.15
N HIS A 341 -5.10 14.61 -4.95
CA HIS A 341 -6.53 14.87 -4.76
C HIS A 341 -7.07 14.09 -3.56
N THR A 342 -8.11 14.63 -2.94
CA THR A 342 -8.79 14.03 -1.79
C THR A 342 -10.16 13.50 -2.20
N VAL A 343 -10.37 12.20 -2.04
CA VAL A 343 -11.69 11.58 -2.09
C VAL A 343 -12.33 11.75 -0.71
N LEU A 344 -13.53 12.32 -0.67
CA LEU A 344 -14.31 12.52 0.56
C LEU A 344 -15.72 12.00 0.32
N LEU A 345 -16.08 10.88 0.95
CA LEU A 345 -17.39 10.25 0.77
C LEU A 345 -18.22 10.30 2.05
N GLU A 346 -19.53 10.19 1.87
CA GLU A 346 -20.46 10.09 2.99
C GLU A 346 -20.31 8.75 3.73
N ASN A 347 -20.54 8.78 5.05
CA ASN A 347 -20.55 7.58 5.90
C ASN A 347 -21.91 6.85 5.79
N THR A 348 -22.17 6.27 4.62
CA THR A 348 -23.37 5.47 4.33
C THR A 348 -23.01 4.19 3.61
N ILE A 349 -23.87 3.16 3.70
CA ILE A 349 -23.65 1.88 3.02
C ILE A 349 -24.87 1.59 2.12
N PRO A 350 -24.71 1.54 0.78
CA PRO A 350 -23.48 1.82 0.02
C PRO A 350 -23.07 3.31 0.07
N GLN A 351 -21.79 3.60 -0.22
CA GLN A 351 -21.30 4.97 -0.28
C GLN A 351 -21.70 5.61 -1.61
N PRO A 352 -22.27 6.82 -1.65
CA PRO A 352 -22.59 7.49 -2.90
C PRO A 352 -21.36 8.15 -3.50
N ILE A 353 -21.32 8.20 -4.84
CA ILE A 353 -20.52 9.16 -5.59
C ILE A 353 -21.44 10.01 -6.47
N HIS A 354 -21.25 11.31 -6.42
CA HIS A 354 -22.03 12.32 -7.09
C HIS A 354 -21.22 12.86 -8.28
N ALA A 355 -21.92 13.11 -9.37
CA ALA A 355 -21.36 13.90 -10.46
C ALA A 355 -22.48 14.71 -11.13
N SER A 356 -22.09 15.80 -11.76
CA SER A 356 -23.00 16.59 -12.58
C SER A 356 -22.37 16.89 -13.93
N LEU A 357 -23.21 16.88 -14.95
CA LEU A 357 -22.88 17.18 -16.33
C LEU A 357 -23.72 18.39 -16.75
N GLU A 358 -23.05 19.50 -17.06
CA GLU A 358 -23.67 20.70 -17.61
C GLU A 358 -23.18 20.91 -19.04
N ALA A 359 -24.13 20.97 -19.97
CA ALA A 359 -23.94 21.35 -21.37
C ALA A 359 -24.31 22.83 -21.50
N ILE A 360 -23.39 23.68 -21.95
CA ILE A 360 -23.56 25.12 -22.14
C ILE A 360 -23.37 25.48 -23.62
N ILE A 361 -24.49 25.71 -24.30
CA ILE A 361 -24.49 26.24 -25.66
C ILE A 361 -24.08 27.72 -25.58
N PRO A 362 -22.96 28.13 -26.20
CA PRO A 362 -22.53 29.52 -26.18
C PRO A 362 -23.48 30.40 -27.02
N ALA A 363 -23.52 31.69 -26.70
CA ALA A 363 -24.23 32.64 -27.54
C ALA A 363 -23.52 32.81 -28.89
N GLU A 364 -24.28 32.81 -29.98
CA GLU A 364 -23.80 33.06 -31.33
C GLU A 364 -24.62 34.17 -31.99
N GLU A 365 -23.97 35.31 -32.28
CA GLU A 365 -24.62 36.46 -32.93
C GLU A 365 -24.89 36.24 -34.42
N SER A 366 -24.15 35.31 -35.06
CA SER A 366 -24.37 34.96 -36.47
C SER A 366 -25.42 33.88 -36.60
N SER A 367 -26.24 33.96 -37.66
CA SER A 367 -27.23 32.93 -37.99
C SER A 367 -26.60 31.54 -38.08
N ARG A 368 -27.20 30.57 -37.38
CA ARG A 368 -26.83 29.15 -37.35
C ARG A 368 -28.03 28.27 -37.56
N THR A 369 -27.79 27.12 -38.19
CA THR A 369 -28.78 26.06 -38.31
C THR A 369 -28.68 25.13 -37.10
N PHE A 370 -29.78 24.97 -36.37
CA PHE A 370 -29.99 23.94 -35.36
C PHE A 370 -31.04 22.96 -35.89
N SER A 371 -30.80 21.65 -35.78
CA SER A 371 -31.73 20.66 -36.33
C SER A 371 -31.74 19.36 -35.53
N GLY A 372 -32.91 19.02 -34.97
CA GLY A 372 -33.18 17.85 -34.14
C GLY A 372 -33.88 18.21 -32.82
N SER A 373 -34.45 17.19 -32.17
CA SER A 373 -34.97 17.27 -30.80
C SER A 373 -34.39 16.15 -29.96
N ASN A 374 -34.37 16.33 -28.64
CA ASN A 374 -33.77 15.38 -27.69
C ASN A 374 -32.33 15.01 -28.06
N GLN A 375 -31.54 16.04 -28.43
CA GLN A 375 -30.11 15.87 -28.63
C GLN A 375 -29.44 15.80 -27.27
N HIS A 376 -28.32 15.10 -27.17
CA HIS A 376 -27.70 14.85 -25.88
C HIS A 376 -26.19 14.94 -25.93
N VAL A 377 -25.61 15.21 -24.77
CA VAL A 377 -24.19 15.05 -24.51
C VAL A 377 -24.06 13.88 -23.56
N THR A 378 -23.23 12.92 -23.94
CA THR A 378 -22.85 11.82 -23.05
C THR A 378 -21.45 12.04 -22.53
N THR A 379 -21.21 11.64 -21.30
CA THR A 379 -19.86 11.52 -20.73
C THR A 379 -19.76 10.20 -20.01
N ASN A 380 -18.74 9.42 -20.29
CA ASN A 380 -18.33 8.30 -19.48
C ASN A 380 -17.10 8.72 -18.67
N PHE A 381 -17.10 8.46 -17.37
CA PHE A 381 -15.90 8.63 -16.55
C PHE A 381 -15.51 7.32 -15.87
N ARG A 382 -14.21 7.03 -15.90
CA ARG A 382 -13.63 5.87 -15.23
C ARG A 382 -12.39 6.24 -14.44
N THR A 383 -12.17 5.61 -13.29
CA THR A 383 -10.89 5.68 -12.57
C THR A 383 -10.02 4.46 -12.85
N GLU A 384 -8.71 4.66 -12.90
CA GLU A 384 -7.74 3.58 -13.05
C GLU A 384 -6.61 3.73 -12.02
N HIS A 385 -6.24 2.61 -11.37
CA HIS A 385 -5.10 2.50 -10.46
C HIS A 385 -5.05 3.54 -9.33
N VAL A 386 -6.18 3.82 -8.68
CA VAL A 386 -6.24 4.81 -7.60
C VAL A 386 -5.70 4.19 -6.31
N LYS A 387 -4.49 4.61 -5.91
CA LYS A 387 -3.85 4.26 -4.64
C LYS A 387 -3.83 5.44 -3.69
N PHE A 388 -3.86 5.17 -2.40
CA PHE A 388 -3.90 6.21 -1.38
C PHE A 388 -2.53 6.46 -0.73
N LYS A 389 -2.17 7.74 -0.60
CA LYS A 389 -1.07 8.19 0.27
C LYS A 389 -1.53 8.32 1.72
N TYR A 390 -2.83 8.58 1.91
CA TYR A 390 -3.52 8.61 3.18
C TYR A 390 -4.90 7.99 3.00
N PHE A 391 -5.29 7.11 3.91
CA PHE A 391 -6.60 6.47 3.93
C PHE A 391 -7.21 6.58 5.32
N ASN A 392 -8.45 7.04 5.38
CA ASN A 392 -9.27 7.08 6.57
C ASN A 392 -10.63 6.46 6.26
N GLY A 393 -10.98 5.39 6.96
CA GLY A 393 -12.10 4.57 6.55
C GLY A 393 -12.22 3.27 7.33
N VAL A 394 -12.99 2.33 6.79
CA VAL A 394 -13.11 0.96 7.31
C VAL A 394 -12.52 -0.01 6.30
N LEU A 395 -11.43 -0.66 6.68
CA LEU A 395 -10.86 -1.75 5.90
C LEU A 395 -11.66 -3.02 6.17
N HIS A 396 -12.09 -3.71 5.11
CA HIS A 396 -12.55 -5.09 5.17
C HIS A 396 -11.40 -6.01 4.77
N GLU A 397 -10.67 -6.50 5.78
CA GLU A 397 -9.54 -7.45 5.68
C GLU A 397 -8.47 -7.05 4.65
N GLN A 398 -7.52 -6.16 4.98
CA GLN A 398 -6.38 -5.85 4.11
C GLN A 398 -5.17 -6.69 4.54
N GLU A 399 -4.75 -7.63 3.70
CA GLU A 399 -3.60 -8.51 3.93
C GLU A 399 -2.39 -8.05 3.13
N THR A 400 -1.25 -7.89 3.81
CA THR A 400 0.04 -7.58 3.18
C THR A 400 1.07 -8.61 3.59
N ALA A 401 1.78 -9.17 2.61
CA ALA A 401 2.79 -10.17 2.86
C ALA A 401 4.04 -9.59 3.51
N ILE A 402 4.60 -10.34 4.46
CA ILE A 402 5.95 -10.12 4.97
C ILE A 402 6.91 -10.80 4.00
N ASP A 403 7.86 -10.05 3.46
CA ASP A 403 8.88 -10.60 2.57
C ASP A 403 9.64 -11.73 3.27
N PRO A 404 9.74 -12.91 2.64
CA PRO A 404 10.38 -14.05 3.25
C PRO A 404 11.88 -13.82 3.35
N ASP A 405 12.44 -14.08 4.53
CA ASP A 405 13.87 -13.97 4.74
C ASP A 405 14.40 -15.20 5.50
N SER A 406 15.70 -15.42 5.41
CA SER A 406 16.38 -16.52 6.08
C SER A 406 17.75 -16.09 6.57
N ALA A 407 18.04 -16.42 7.83
CA ALA A 407 19.33 -16.18 8.44
C ALA A 407 20.03 -17.50 8.70
N GLU A 408 21.30 -17.56 8.28
CA GLU A 408 22.18 -18.65 8.66
C GLU A 408 22.38 -18.61 10.18
N VAL A 409 22.29 -19.78 10.78
CA VAL A 409 22.76 -19.99 12.15
C VAL A 409 24.24 -20.32 12.03
N GLU A 410 25.04 -19.71 12.89
CA GLU A 410 26.49 -19.91 12.94
C GLU A 410 26.86 -21.39 12.82
N ASP A 411 27.85 -21.68 11.97
CA ASP A 411 28.26 -23.05 11.65
C ASP A 411 29.00 -23.64 12.84
N TYR A 412 28.28 -24.39 13.66
CA TYR A 412 28.86 -25.14 14.76
C TYR A 412 29.50 -26.41 14.22
N ASP A 413 30.71 -26.75 14.71
CA ASP A 413 31.37 -28.00 14.38
C ASP A 413 30.42 -29.21 14.54
N ASN A 414 30.61 -30.25 13.73
CA ASN A 414 29.76 -31.45 13.70
C ASN A 414 29.57 -32.13 15.09
N ASP A 415 30.37 -31.77 16.08
CA ASP A 415 30.30 -32.29 17.44
C ASP A 415 29.05 -31.80 18.23
N TRP A 416 28.33 -30.80 17.72
CA TRP A 416 27.11 -30.27 18.35
C TRP A 416 25.82 -31.02 17.99
N GLU A 417 25.89 -32.09 17.19
CA GLU A 417 24.73 -32.92 16.79
C GLU A 417 23.96 -33.52 17.99
N SER A 418 24.62 -33.68 19.14
CA SER A 418 24.03 -34.23 20.37
C SER A 418 23.25 -33.21 21.23
N ILE A 419 23.16 -31.95 20.77
CA ILE A 419 22.59 -30.86 21.55
C ILE A 419 21.15 -30.60 21.15
N HIS A 420 20.26 -30.85 22.11
CA HIS A 420 18.82 -30.79 21.93
C HIS A 420 18.22 -29.72 22.85
N PRO A 421 17.61 -28.66 22.30
CA PRO A 421 16.80 -27.73 23.07
C PRO A 421 15.66 -28.46 23.78
N THR A 422 15.55 -28.36 25.10
CA THR A 422 14.36 -28.91 25.80
C THR A 422 13.17 -27.98 25.76
N GLU A 423 13.45 -26.68 25.68
CA GLU A 423 12.48 -25.60 25.64
C GLU A 423 12.94 -24.64 24.56
N LEU A 424 11.98 -24.10 23.81
CA LEU A 424 12.23 -23.08 22.81
C LEU A 424 11.09 -22.07 22.94
N ASP A 425 11.49 -20.86 23.27
CA ASP A 425 10.64 -19.68 23.35
C ASP A 425 10.95 -18.78 22.16
N LEU A 426 9.89 -18.24 21.57
CA LEU A 426 9.97 -17.26 20.50
C LEU A 426 9.37 -15.96 21.00
N TYR A 427 10.16 -14.90 20.91
CA TYR A 427 9.75 -13.54 21.11
C TYR A 427 9.62 -12.87 19.75
N LEU A 428 8.42 -12.37 19.45
CA LEU A 428 8.18 -11.52 18.30
C LEU A 428 8.01 -10.10 18.82
N ASN A 429 9.02 -9.26 18.61
CA ASN A 429 8.99 -7.86 18.96
C ASN A 429 8.59 -7.06 17.72
N LEU A 430 7.45 -6.39 17.77
CA LEU A 430 6.93 -5.57 16.69
C LEU A 430 7.02 -4.11 17.10
N GLU A 431 7.50 -3.28 16.19
CA GLU A 431 7.45 -1.83 16.27
C GLU A 431 6.63 -1.36 15.06
N GLY A 432 5.53 -0.67 15.32
CA GLY A 432 4.70 -0.12 14.27
C GLY A 432 4.20 1.28 14.59
N ASP A 433 3.88 2.03 13.55
CA ASP A 433 3.22 3.33 13.64
C ASP A 433 1.86 3.33 12.92
N VAL A 434 1.27 2.14 12.76
CA VAL A 434 -0.04 1.95 12.15
C VAL A 434 -1.11 2.04 13.25
N PRO A 435 -1.96 3.07 13.30
CA PRO A 435 -2.99 3.25 14.34
C PRO A 435 -4.20 2.33 14.12
N ALA A 436 -3.95 1.02 14.04
CA ALA A 436 -4.94 -0.01 13.82
C ALA A 436 -4.58 -1.27 14.63
N ASP A 437 -5.60 -2.00 15.02
CA ASP A 437 -5.45 -3.38 15.46
C ASP A 437 -5.51 -4.29 14.23
N GLY A 438 -4.82 -5.42 14.31
CA GLY A 438 -4.87 -6.41 13.24
C GLY A 438 -4.33 -7.75 13.68
N VAL A 439 -4.09 -8.63 12.72
CA VAL A 439 -3.54 -9.96 12.93
C VAL A 439 -2.19 -10.03 12.24
N ILE A 440 -1.20 -10.57 12.95
CA ILE A 440 0.05 -11.01 12.34
C ILE A 440 0.06 -12.53 12.33
N ASP A 441 0.22 -13.10 11.15
CA ASP A 441 0.42 -14.53 10.94
C ASP A 441 1.83 -14.76 10.39
N PHE A 442 2.59 -15.66 10.99
CA PHE A 442 3.93 -15.98 10.51
C PHE A 442 4.21 -17.47 10.61
N THR A 443 5.07 -17.94 9.72
CA THR A 443 5.56 -19.31 9.65
C THR A 443 7.07 -19.29 9.78
N LEU A 444 7.59 -19.98 10.78
CA LEU A 444 9.02 -20.23 10.94
C LEU A 444 9.34 -21.65 10.47
N THR A 445 10.43 -21.79 9.72
CA THR A 445 10.95 -23.08 9.28
C THR A 445 12.45 -23.15 9.55
N SER A 446 12.87 -24.22 10.20
CA SER A 446 14.27 -24.52 10.49
C SER A 446 14.76 -25.61 9.53
N THR A 447 16.01 -25.52 9.09
CA THR A 447 16.61 -26.52 8.20
C THR A 447 18.03 -26.89 8.63
N LEU A 448 18.41 -28.12 8.32
CA LEU A 448 19.76 -28.64 8.47
C LEU A 448 20.11 -29.44 7.20
N ASN A 449 21.27 -29.16 6.60
CA ASN A 449 21.74 -29.83 5.38
C ASN A 449 20.69 -29.78 4.24
N GLY A 450 19.93 -28.69 4.16
CA GLY A 450 18.85 -28.48 3.19
C GLY A 450 17.56 -29.26 3.45
N ALA A 451 17.46 -30.02 4.53
CA ALA A 451 16.24 -30.71 4.95
C ALA A 451 15.51 -29.94 6.07
N PRO A 452 14.17 -29.84 6.05
CA PRO A 452 13.43 -29.20 7.12
C PRO A 452 13.49 -30.03 8.40
N LEU A 453 13.87 -29.40 9.51
CA LEU A 453 13.82 -30.01 10.84
C LEU A 453 12.44 -29.88 11.46
N GLY A 454 11.85 -28.70 11.34
CA GLY A 454 10.53 -28.38 11.86
C GLY A 454 9.96 -27.13 11.20
N SER A 455 8.64 -26.98 11.31
CA SER A 455 7.94 -25.78 10.88
C SER A 455 6.81 -25.48 11.84
N VAL A 456 6.61 -24.20 12.13
CA VAL A 456 5.54 -23.74 13.01
C VAL A 456 4.87 -22.51 12.42
N ASN A 457 3.54 -22.54 12.40
CA ASN A 457 2.71 -21.39 12.07
C ASN A 457 2.09 -20.82 13.36
N ARG A 458 2.13 -19.50 13.51
CA ARG A 458 1.60 -18.75 14.64
C ARG A 458 0.90 -17.50 14.15
N GLY A 459 -0.23 -17.21 14.79
CA GLY A 459 -1.00 -16.00 14.59
C GLY A 459 -1.25 -15.29 15.92
N SER A 460 -1.36 -13.97 15.92
CA SER A 460 -1.86 -13.21 17.07
C SER A 460 -2.52 -11.93 16.62
N THR A 461 -3.58 -11.55 17.34
CA THR A 461 -4.12 -10.19 17.27
C THR A 461 -3.19 -9.25 18.05
N VAL A 462 -2.79 -8.15 17.42
CA VAL A 462 -1.91 -7.14 18.02
C VAL A 462 -2.37 -5.74 17.66
N SER A 463 -1.96 -4.77 18.46
CA SER A 463 -2.04 -3.36 18.06
C SER A 463 -0.74 -2.99 17.37
N PHE A 464 -0.82 -2.46 16.16
CA PHE A 464 0.35 -2.05 15.38
C PHE A 464 0.78 -0.60 15.70
N ASN A 465 0.27 -0.03 16.80
CA ASN A 465 0.58 1.32 17.25
C ASN A 465 1.50 1.30 18.47
N GLY A 466 2.80 1.32 18.23
CA GLY A 466 3.87 1.25 19.22
C GLY A 466 4.53 -0.13 19.31
N ASP A 467 5.26 -0.34 20.40
CA ASP A 467 6.03 -1.57 20.63
C ASP A 467 5.14 -2.67 21.23
N THR A 468 5.13 -3.83 20.60
CA THR A 468 4.40 -5.02 21.06
C THR A 468 5.32 -6.24 21.07
N THR A 469 5.45 -6.91 22.21
CA THR A 469 6.16 -8.20 22.31
C THR A 469 5.17 -9.35 22.48
N ILE A 470 5.27 -10.36 21.63
CA ILE A 470 4.47 -11.59 21.70
C ILE A 470 5.41 -12.75 22.08
N LEU A 471 5.00 -13.55 23.07
CA LEU A 471 5.72 -14.74 23.50
C LEU A 471 4.99 -16.01 23.06
N TYR A 472 5.66 -16.84 22.29
CA TYR A 472 5.23 -18.20 21.96
C TYR A 472 6.14 -19.23 22.62
N THR A 473 5.57 -20.07 23.48
CA THR A 473 6.29 -21.14 24.18
C THR A 473 6.01 -22.51 23.56
N GLY A 474 6.82 -23.52 23.92
CA GLY A 474 6.56 -24.92 23.55
C GLY A 474 6.87 -25.22 22.08
N LEU A 475 7.89 -24.55 21.55
CA LEU A 475 8.33 -24.69 20.16
C LEU A 475 9.48 -25.69 19.99
N SER A 476 9.72 -26.59 20.94
CA SER A 476 10.86 -27.52 20.90
C SER A 476 10.87 -28.42 19.65
N GLY A 477 9.71 -28.68 19.05
CA GLY A 477 9.62 -29.39 17.77
C GLY A 477 10.10 -28.60 16.53
N LEU A 478 10.28 -27.27 16.65
CA LEU A 478 10.86 -26.45 15.60
C LEU A 478 12.36 -26.70 15.50
N ILE A 479 13.06 -26.87 16.63
CA ILE A 479 14.51 -27.05 16.67
C ILE A 479 14.81 -28.32 17.49
N PRO A 480 14.58 -29.52 16.93
CA PRO A 480 14.95 -30.76 17.62
C PRO A 480 16.47 -30.92 17.77
N GLN A 481 17.25 -30.26 16.90
CA GLN A 481 18.70 -30.14 16.91
C GLN A 481 19.07 -28.77 16.33
N LEU A 482 20.26 -28.26 16.63
CA LEU A 482 20.69 -26.94 16.14
C LEU A 482 20.56 -26.86 14.60
N PRO A 483 19.85 -25.85 14.06
CA PRO A 483 19.69 -25.72 12.62
C PRO A 483 20.91 -25.00 12.02
N GLN A 484 21.08 -25.11 10.71
CA GLN A 484 22.00 -24.26 9.93
C GLN A 484 21.31 -23.01 9.39
N LEU A 485 19.99 -23.06 9.24
CA LEU A 485 19.23 -21.95 8.65
C LEU A 485 17.85 -21.90 9.29
N ILE A 486 17.45 -20.70 9.68
CA ILE A 486 16.10 -20.37 10.11
C ILE A 486 15.51 -19.41 9.08
N SER A 487 14.29 -19.67 8.66
CA SER A 487 13.57 -18.85 7.68
C SER A 487 12.20 -18.50 8.22
N TYR A 488 11.72 -17.31 7.88
CA TYR A 488 10.37 -16.87 8.20
C TYR A 488 9.64 -16.40 6.95
N THR A 489 8.32 -16.57 6.96
CA THR A 489 7.38 -15.92 6.03
C THR A 489 6.15 -15.51 6.84
N GLY A 490 5.34 -14.57 6.37
CA GLY A 490 4.13 -14.22 7.09
C GLY A 490 3.26 -13.21 6.37
N THR A 491 2.18 -12.80 7.00
CA THR A 491 1.26 -11.77 6.53
C THR A 491 0.78 -10.92 7.70
N VAL A 492 0.52 -9.65 7.42
CA VAL A 492 -0.09 -8.68 8.32
C VAL A 492 -1.46 -8.34 7.76
N THR A 493 -2.50 -8.55 8.57
CA THR A 493 -3.89 -8.30 8.18
C THR A 493 -4.47 -7.17 9.03
N LEU A 494 -4.90 -6.10 8.40
CA LEU A 494 -5.64 -4.99 9.02
C LEU A 494 -7.14 -5.14 8.78
N ASP A 495 -7.95 -4.88 9.80
CA ASP A 495 -9.42 -4.94 9.68
C ASP A 495 -10.08 -3.90 10.58
N GLY A 496 -11.20 -3.34 10.13
CA GLY A 496 -11.96 -2.32 10.85
C GLY A 496 -11.54 -0.88 10.55
N ALA A 497 -11.88 0.03 11.47
CA ALA A 497 -11.70 1.46 11.27
C ALA A 497 -10.23 1.88 11.44
N VAL A 498 -9.67 2.59 10.46
CA VAL A 498 -8.26 2.98 10.43
C VAL A 498 -8.06 4.40 9.88
N SER A 499 -6.95 5.03 10.25
CA SER A 499 -6.46 6.28 9.64
C SER A 499 -4.94 6.15 9.40
N VAL A 500 -4.54 5.75 8.20
CA VAL A 500 -3.18 5.30 7.89
C VAL A 500 -2.58 6.07 6.71
N TYR A 501 -1.28 6.30 6.74
CA TYR A 501 -0.47 6.81 5.63
C TYR A 501 0.26 5.66 4.94
N ASN A 502 0.55 5.79 3.64
CA ASN A 502 1.34 4.80 2.88
C ASN A 502 2.78 4.66 3.40
N THR A 503 3.25 5.59 4.23
CA THR A 503 4.55 5.54 4.92
C THR A 503 4.50 4.82 6.26
N ASN A 504 3.32 4.56 6.82
CA ASN A 504 3.23 3.81 8.05
C ASN A 504 3.63 2.36 7.79
N SER A 505 4.39 1.80 8.73
CA SER A 505 4.99 0.50 8.60
C SER A 505 4.91 -0.31 9.88
N VAL A 506 4.97 -1.62 9.71
CA VAL A 506 5.19 -2.59 10.79
C VAL A 506 6.52 -3.26 10.51
N ARG A 507 7.43 -3.19 11.48
CA ARG A 507 8.71 -3.90 11.45
C ARG A 507 8.89 -4.64 12.76
N GLY A 508 9.92 -5.47 12.86
CA GLY A 508 10.15 -6.18 14.10
C GLY A 508 11.41 -7.00 14.15
N THR A 509 11.53 -7.78 15.21
CA THR A 509 12.56 -8.80 15.37
C THR A 509 11.93 -10.10 15.85
N ILE A 510 12.43 -11.20 15.30
CA ILE A 510 12.16 -12.57 15.72
C ILE A 510 13.35 -12.98 16.58
N GLU A 511 13.10 -13.27 17.85
CA GLU A 511 14.13 -13.75 18.78
C GLU A 511 13.76 -15.13 19.31
N LEU A 512 14.57 -16.13 18.98
CA LEU A 512 14.44 -17.50 19.45
C LEU A 512 15.41 -17.74 20.60
N LYS A 513 14.88 -18.13 21.76
CA LYS A 513 15.64 -18.43 22.97
C LYS A 513 15.38 -19.86 23.40
N ALA A 514 16.45 -20.64 23.49
CA ALA A 514 16.40 -22.01 23.99
C ALA A 514 17.52 -22.24 25.01
N PRO A 515 17.20 -22.60 26.27
CA PRO A 515 18.22 -23.10 27.18
C PRO A 515 18.80 -24.40 26.62
N LEU A 516 20.12 -24.45 26.47
CA LEU A 516 20.80 -25.67 26.04
C LEU A 516 20.89 -26.62 27.24
N LYS A 517 20.16 -27.73 27.17
CA LYS A 517 20.38 -28.86 28.07
C LYS A 517 21.19 -29.90 27.34
N PHE A 518 22.44 -30.07 27.77
CA PHE A 518 23.35 -31.03 27.20
C PHE A 518 22.95 -32.45 27.58
N THR A 519 22.73 -33.31 26.58
CA THR A 519 22.90 -34.74 26.77
C THR A 519 24.22 -35.09 26.12
N VAL A 520 25.30 -35.09 26.91
CA VAL A 520 26.63 -35.46 26.41
C VAL A 520 26.59 -36.95 26.10
N GLU A 521 26.53 -37.30 24.81
CA GLU A 521 26.83 -38.66 24.38
C GLU A 521 28.27 -39.02 24.77
N PRO A 522 28.63 -40.28 25.04
CA PRO A 522 29.98 -40.64 25.48
C PRO A 522 31.04 -40.19 24.45
N SER A 523 31.69 -39.07 24.73
CA SER A 523 32.73 -38.49 23.89
C SER A 523 34.07 -38.51 24.62
N THR A 524 35.15 -38.61 23.85
CA THR A 524 36.52 -38.55 24.37
C THR A 524 37.09 -37.18 24.01
N ILE A 525 37.36 -36.36 25.01
CA ILE A 525 38.07 -35.09 24.82
C ILE A 525 39.56 -35.38 24.96
N HIS A 526 40.32 -35.18 23.88
CA HIS A 526 41.78 -35.31 23.91
C HIS A 526 42.39 -33.99 24.38
N GLY A 527 43.29 -34.06 25.36
CA GLY A 527 44.13 -32.91 25.70
C GLY A 527 45.28 -32.76 24.70
N ASP A 528 45.84 -31.56 24.55
CA ASP A 528 47.01 -31.42 23.66
C ASP A 528 48.18 -32.27 24.15
N ILE A 529 48.93 -32.80 23.19
CA ILE A 529 50.14 -33.59 23.42
C ILE A 529 51.23 -32.64 23.93
N GLU A 530 51.64 -32.82 25.19
CA GLU A 530 52.80 -32.13 25.75
C GLU A 530 54.05 -32.99 25.56
N GLU A 531 55.07 -32.42 24.92
CA GLU A 531 56.38 -33.05 24.81
C GLU A 531 57.18 -32.72 26.08
N VAL A 532 57.54 -33.75 26.84
CA VAL A 532 58.43 -33.60 27.98
C VAL A 532 59.85 -33.88 27.51
N ASP A 533 60.64 -32.83 27.38
CA ASP A 533 62.07 -32.93 27.05
C ASP A 533 62.86 -33.47 28.25
N PHE A 534 63.33 -34.71 28.12
CA PHE A 534 64.15 -35.39 29.12
C PHE A 534 65.65 -35.33 28.81
N ASP A 535 66.11 -34.50 27.87
CA ASP A 535 67.51 -34.43 27.42
C ASP A 535 68.54 -34.18 28.55
N ALA A 536 68.09 -33.78 29.75
CA ALA A 536 68.92 -33.56 30.93
C ALA A 536 68.87 -34.67 32.00
N ILE A 537 68.05 -35.72 31.84
CA ILE A 537 67.77 -36.72 32.89
C ILE A 537 68.03 -38.14 32.37
N GLU A 538 69.23 -38.67 32.60
CA GLU A 538 69.54 -40.09 32.38
C GLU A 538 69.25 -40.92 33.64
N ASN A 539 68.66 -42.12 33.47
CA ASN A 539 68.37 -43.11 34.53
C ASN A 539 67.32 -42.69 35.58
N ILE A 540 66.08 -42.43 35.14
CA ILE A 540 64.92 -42.25 36.04
C ILE A 540 64.65 -43.58 36.77
N GLN A 541 64.83 -43.60 38.10
CA GLN A 541 64.55 -44.77 38.94
C GLN A 541 63.10 -44.83 39.42
N GLU A 542 62.48 -43.67 39.64
CA GLU A 542 61.11 -43.59 40.11
C GLU A 542 60.48 -42.34 39.49
N LEU A 543 59.37 -42.52 38.78
CA LEU A 543 58.56 -41.42 38.27
C LEU A 543 57.28 -41.35 39.09
N ARG A 544 57.15 -40.26 39.85
CA ARG A 544 55.95 -39.92 40.59
C ARG A 544 55.19 -38.85 39.83
N LEU A 545 53.93 -39.14 39.53
CA LEU A 545 53.02 -38.18 38.96
C LEU A 545 51.95 -37.84 39.97
N ASP A 546 51.92 -36.57 40.41
CA ASP A 546 50.82 -36.06 41.23
C ASP A 546 49.83 -35.31 40.33
N VAL A 547 48.66 -35.91 40.12
CA VAL A 547 47.59 -35.34 39.29
C VAL A 547 46.52 -34.76 40.20
N LYS A 548 46.23 -33.47 40.02
CA LYS A 548 45.11 -32.81 40.67
C LYS A 548 44.02 -32.56 39.64
N VAL A 549 42.85 -33.13 39.89
CA VAL A 549 41.71 -33.03 38.97
C VAL A 549 40.62 -32.21 39.63
N TRP A 550 40.19 -31.16 38.96
CA TRP A 550 39.02 -30.37 39.33
C TRP A 550 37.98 -30.53 38.23
N ASN A 551 36.81 -31.07 38.59
CA ASN A 551 35.67 -31.13 37.70
C ASN A 551 34.62 -30.13 38.16
N ALA A 552 34.52 -29.01 37.46
CA ALA A 552 33.51 -27.99 37.73
C ALA A 552 32.23 -28.20 36.91
N LEU A 553 32.14 -29.28 36.13
CA LEU A 553 31.04 -29.55 35.22
C LEU A 553 30.12 -30.64 35.80
N PRO A 554 28.81 -30.64 35.48
CA PRO A 554 27.86 -31.67 35.90
C PRO A 554 27.96 -32.95 35.05
N VAL A 555 29.18 -33.31 34.63
CA VAL A 555 29.45 -34.47 33.78
C VAL A 555 30.26 -35.53 34.54
N SER A 556 29.98 -36.80 34.26
CA SER A 556 30.78 -37.93 34.70
C SER A 556 31.64 -38.44 33.54
N GLY A 557 32.79 -39.03 33.85
CA GLY A 557 33.71 -39.49 32.82
C GLY A 557 34.97 -40.10 33.41
N TRP A 558 35.92 -40.40 32.54
CA TRP A 558 37.22 -40.94 32.91
C TRP A 558 38.33 -40.03 32.39
N LEU A 559 39.26 -39.67 33.27
CA LEU A 559 40.54 -39.10 32.88
C LEU A 559 41.50 -40.23 32.59
N THR A 560 42.00 -40.32 31.36
CA THR A 560 43.04 -41.29 30.99
C THR A 560 44.30 -40.56 30.60
N LEU A 561 45.40 -40.84 31.29
CA LEU A 561 46.72 -40.36 30.93
C LEU A 561 47.40 -41.41 30.07
N ILE A 562 47.74 -41.02 28.85
CA ILE A 562 48.48 -41.84 27.90
C ILE A 562 49.86 -41.22 27.68
N ALA A 563 50.87 -42.07 27.47
CA ALA A 563 52.18 -41.64 27.05
C ALA A 563 52.67 -42.49 25.88
N ALA A 564 53.45 -41.86 25.01
CA ALA A 564 54.15 -42.52 23.93
C ALA A 564 55.52 -41.86 23.73
N ARG A 565 56.44 -42.63 23.15
CA ARG A 565 57.80 -42.18 22.85
C ARG A 565 57.87 -41.12 21.75
N ASP A 566 56.90 -41.12 20.84
CA ASP A 566 56.81 -40.20 19.72
C ASP A 566 55.42 -39.57 19.74
N SER A 567 55.34 -38.25 19.63
CA SER A 567 54.07 -37.51 19.55
C SER A 567 53.22 -37.99 18.37
N MET A 568 53.83 -38.53 17.31
CA MET A 568 53.14 -39.14 16.17
C MET A 568 52.33 -40.40 16.55
N ASN A 569 52.67 -41.08 17.64
CA ASN A 569 51.94 -42.27 18.10
C ASN A 569 50.69 -41.90 18.91
N LEU A 570 50.59 -40.65 19.38
CA LEU A 570 49.46 -40.13 20.14
C LEU A 570 48.34 -39.56 19.25
N ILE A 571 48.54 -39.55 17.92
CA ILE A 571 47.52 -39.16 16.94
C ILE A 571 46.49 -40.29 16.80
N GLU A 572 45.20 -39.94 16.74
CA GLU A 572 44.11 -40.90 16.50
C GLU A 572 44.34 -41.75 15.24
N ASP A 573 43.91 -43.02 15.28
CA ASP A 573 44.04 -44.00 14.20
C ASP A 573 45.49 -44.33 13.76
N SER A 574 46.51 -43.96 14.56
CA SER A 574 47.91 -44.33 14.25
C SER A 574 48.14 -45.85 14.20
N GLY A 575 47.31 -46.63 14.91
CA GLY A 575 47.42 -48.09 15.03
C GLY A 575 48.67 -48.55 15.79
N LEU A 576 49.43 -47.63 16.37
CA LEU A 576 50.66 -47.88 17.11
C LEU A 576 50.36 -48.01 18.62
N PRO A 577 51.12 -48.85 19.35
CA PRO A 577 50.88 -49.05 20.77
C PRO A 577 51.15 -47.76 21.57
N VAL A 578 50.16 -47.33 22.35
CA VAL A 578 50.27 -46.29 23.38
C VAL A 578 50.20 -46.96 24.75
N ASP A 579 50.96 -46.44 25.72
CA ASP A 579 50.90 -46.93 27.09
C ASP A 579 49.93 -46.06 27.89
N THR A 580 48.86 -46.67 28.42
CA THR A 580 48.00 -46.02 29.41
C THR A 580 48.72 -46.00 30.75
N LEU A 581 49.23 -44.83 31.13
CA LEU A 581 49.90 -44.63 32.41
C LEU A 581 48.91 -44.66 33.57
N PHE A 582 47.70 -44.14 33.34
CA PHE A 582 46.70 -44.00 34.39
C PHE A 582 45.30 -43.83 33.81
N SER A 583 44.28 -44.30 34.56
CA SER A 583 42.89 -43.95 34.31
C SER A 583 42.15 -43.81 35.65
N ALA A 584 41.37 -42.75 35.82
CA ALA A 584 40.49 -42.57 36.96
C ALA A 584 39.17 -41.89 36.57
N GLU A 585 38.12 -42.17 37.35
CA GLU A 585 36.86 -41.45 37.23
C GLU A 585 37.07 -39.97 37.56
N LEU A 586 36.44 -39.09 36.80
CA LEU A 586 36.41 -37.67 37.12
C LEU A 586 35.66 -37.46 38.45
N PRO A 587 36.21 -36.65 39.37
CA PRO A 587 35.53 -36.35 40.62
C PRO A 587 34.17 -35.72 40.33
N GLN A 588 33.14 -36.11 41.07
CA GLN A 588 31.80 -35.61 40.83
C GLN A 588 31.63 -34.22 41.44
N ALA A 589 31.12 -33.27 40.64
CA ALA A 589 30.73 -31.96 41.13
C ALA A 589 29.53 -32.06 42.10
N VAL A 590 29.47 -31.18 43.09
CA VAL A 590 28.34 -31.15 44.05
C VAL A 590 27.18 -30.40 43.42
N ILE A 591 26.17 -31.13 42.96
CA ILE A 591 24.98 -30.56 42.33
C ILE A 591 23.87 -30.38 43.38
N GLN A 592 23.37 -29.15 43.54
CA GLN A 592 22.17 -28.85 44.34
C GLN A 592 21.24 -27.95 43.52
N GLN A 593 19.95 -28.30 43.46
CA GLN A 593 18.96 -27.54 42.69
C GLN A 593 19.41 -27.30 41.24
N GLU A 594 19.92 -28.35 40.57
CA GLU A 594 20.38 -28.30 39.17
C GLU A 594 21.58 -27.36 38.91
N ARG A 595 22.26 -26.90 39.96
CA ARG A 595 23.48 -26.08 39.85
C ARG A 595 24.67 -26.77 40.50
N VAL A 596 25.84 -26.63 39.87
CA VAL A 596 27.11 -26.99 40.50
C VAL A 596 27.41 -25.97 41.60
N THR A 597 27.41 -26.43 42.86
CA THR A 597 27.65 -25.60 44.05
C THR A 597 29.09 -25.70 44.56
N ALA A 598 29.81 -26.75 44.16
CA ALA A 598 31.24 -26.90 44.37
C ALA A 598 31.82 -27.85 43.31
N PRO A 599 33.04 -27.59 42.80
CA PRO A 599 33.70 -28.53 41.90
C PRO A 599 34.03 -29.83 42.64
N GLY A 600 33.98 -30.94 41.91
CA GLY A 600 34.59 -32.19 42.35
C GLY A 600 36.11 -32.02 42.39
N TYR A 601 36.75 -32.48 43.45
CA TYR A 601 38.20 -32.46 43.58
C TYR A 601 38.71 -33.84 43.94
N ASP A 602 39.74 -34.29 43.24
CA ASP A 602 40.53 -35.45 43.65
C ASP A 602 42.02 -35.18 43.41
N GLU A 603 42.85 -35.79 44.25
CA GLU A 603 44.31 -35.72 44.17
C GLU A 603 44.86 -37.14 44.12
N LEU A 604 45.48 -37.46 43.00
CA LEU A 604 45.88 -38.79 42.64
C LEU A 604 47.41 -38.82 42.54
N THR A 605 48.05 -39.56 43.43
CA THR A 605 49.48 -39.84 43.34
C THR A 605 49.67 -41.17 42.63
N ILE A 606 50.30 -41.13 41.46
CA ILE A 606 50.59 -42.31 40.65
C ILE A 606 52.08 -42.59 40.77
N LEU A 607 52.39 -43.77 41.29
CA LEU A 607 53.74 -44.33 41.28
C LEU A 607 53.82 -45.26 40.08
N LEU A 608 54.55 -44.86 39.05
CA LEU A 608 54.76 -45.71 37.89
C LEU A 608 55.74 -46.83 38.29
N PRO A 609 55.39 -48.12 38.07
CA PRO A 609 56.21 -49.22 38.52
C PRO A 609 57.58 -49.22 37.82
N ASP A 610 58.58 -49.74 38.53
CA ASP A 610 60.03 -49.88 38.23
C ASP A 610 60.34 -50.72 36.96
N VAL A 611 59.35 -50.94 36.09
CA VAL A 611 59.55 -51.59 34.81
C VAL A 611 60.27 -50.58 33.94
N MET A 612 61.44 -50.95 33.42
CA MET A 612 62.14 -50.20 32.38
C MET A 612 61.14 -49.85 31.27
N TYR A 613 60.56 -48.66 31.34
CA TYR A 613 60.12 -47.99 30.15
C TYR A 613 61.41 -47.82 29.36
N ASP A 614 61.52 -48.50 28.22
CA ASP A 614 62.63 -48.33 27.29
C ASP A 614 62.47 -46.91 26.68
N MET A 615 62.68 -45.88 27.50
CA MET A 615 62.66 -44.46 27.15
C MET A 615 64.02 -44.03 26.60
N LEU A 616 64.70 -44.92 25.85
CA LEU A 616 65.91 -44.64 25.08
C LEU A 616 65.64 -44.71 23.60
#